data_AF-A0A0G1TPZ8-F1
#
_entry.id   AF-A0A0G1TPZ8-F1
#
_cell.length_a   1.000
_cell.length_b   1.000
_cell.length_c   1.000
_cell.angle_alpha   90.00
_cell.angle_beta   90.00
_cell.angle_gamma   90.00
#
_symmetry.space_group_name_H-M   'P 1'
#
loop_
_entity.id
_entity.type
_entity.pdbx_description
1 polymer ?
#
loop_
_entity_poly.entity_id
_entity_poly.type
_entity_poly.pdbx_seq_one_letter_code
_entity_poly.pdbx_strand_id
1 'polypeptide(L)'
;MKIDEYRNFLDSWFLEIEKMGIDVAGLPLDHLGYSASSNEEYDKIKLEFLTSGKLFREAMVSGRRVGIFEIFKPLKYKDYLISAVELIEPKTGESRKSGYEHAEFTIDFPFEDLVKKYPDLPWDINNVNRPDFPRLKIVLGNGTELKFNHLPILGS
;
A
#
# COMPACT_ATOMS: atom_id res chain seq x y z
N MET A 1 -2.11 -18.23 4.74
CA MET A 1 -3.15 -17.30 4.27
C MET A 1 -2.52 -16.24 3.38
N LYS A 2 -3.25 -15.57 2.49
CA LYS A 2 -2.74 -14.45 1.68
C LYS A 2 -2.13 -13.35 2.54
N ILE A 3 -2.71 -13.11 3.72
CA ILE A 3 -2.14 -12.16 4.68
C ILE A 3 -0.75 -12.56 5.19
N ASP A 4 -0.38 -13.85 5.18
CA ASP A 4 0.93 -14.33 5.64
C ASP A 4 2.04 -14.13 4.59
N GLU A 5 1.68 -13.86 3.33
CA GLU A 5 2.62 -13.63 2.22
C GLU A 5 3.33 -12.26 2.35
N TYR A 6 2.89 -11.39 3.27
CA TYR A 6 3.37 -10.02 3.45
C TYR A 6 4.88 -9.92 3.69
N ARG A 7 5.49 -10.91 4.35
CA ARG A 7 6.93 -10.89 4.66
C ARG A 7 7.77 -10.97 3.41
N ASN A 8 7.45 -11.91 2.52
CA ASN A 8 8.17 -12.08 1.25
C ASN A 8 8.04 -10.84 0.37
N PHE A 9 6.85 -10.24 0.36
CA PHE A 9 6.62 -8.96 -0.29
C PHE A 9 7.52 -7.87 0.30
N LEU A 10 7.47 -7.64 1.61
CA LEU A 10 8.25 -6.59 2.27
C LEU A 10 9.76 -6.81 2.14
N ASP A 11 10.24 -8.06 2.17
CA ASP A 11 11.66 -8.36 1.92
C ASP A 11 12.09 -7.86 0.55
N SER A 12 11.33 -8.20 -0.50
CA SER A 12 11.63 -7.74 -1.86
C SER A 12 11.44 -6.23 -2.03
N TRP A 13 10.44 -5.64 -1.37
CA TRP A 13 10.08 -4.23 -1.47
C TRP A 13 11.12 -3.33 -0.79
N PHE A 14 11.56 -3.68 0.43
CA PHE A 14 12.63 -2.96 1.11
C PHE A 14 13.96 -3.06 0.37
N LEU A 15 14.29 -4.20 -0.25
CA LEU A 15 15.50 -4.32 -1.08
C LEU A 15 15.50 -3.33 -2.25
N GLU A 16 14.35 -3.08 -2.88
CA GLU A 16 14.26 -2.07 -3.96
C GLU A 16 14.39 -0.64 -3.42
N ILE A 17 13.80 -0.32 -2.27
CA ILE A 17 13.95 0.98 -1.61
C ILE A 17 15.42 1.24 -1.24
N GLU A 18 16.10 0.23 -0.68
CA GLU A 18 17.52 0.30 -0.34
C GLU A 18 18.39 0.57 -1.58
N LYS A 19 18.09 -0.06 -2.73
CA LYS A 19 18.79 0.22 -4.00
C LYS A 19 18.62 1.65 -4.49
N MET A 20 17.49 2.29 -4.17
CA MET A 20 17.21 3.69 -4.52
C MET A 20 17.84 4.68 -3.52
N GLY A 21 18.36 4.20 -2.38
CA GLY A 21 18.96 5.04 -1.35
C GLY A 21 17.95 5.91 -0.59
N ILE A 22 16.66 5.55 -0.61
CA ILE A 22 15.63 6.28 0.12
C ILE A 22 15.65 5.83 1.59
N ASP A 23 15.95 6.76 2.48
CA ASP A 23 15.79 6.54 3.93
C ASP A 23 14.32 6.69 4.36
N VAL A 24 13.76 5.58 4.85
CA VAL A 24 12.40 5.48 5.40
C VAL A 24 12.41 5.04 6.87
N ALA A 25 13.57 5.07 7.53
CA ALA A 25 13.70 4.70 8.93
C ALA A 25 12.90 5.68 9.81
N GLY A 26 12.16 5.13 10.78
CA GLY A 26 11.33 5.93 11.70
C GLY A 26 9.99 6.41 11.12
N LEU A 27 9.75 6.28 9.81
CA LEU A 27 8.44 6.59 9.22
C LEU A 27 7.42 5.50 9.55
N PRO A 28 6.18 5.82 9.97
CA PRO A 28 5.13 4.83 10.12
C PRO A 28 4.79 4.14 8.79
N LEU A 29 4.94 2.81 8.73
CA LEU A 29 4.44 2.00 7.62
C LEU A 29 2.95 1.74 7.85
N ASP A 30 2.11 2.51 7.18
CA ASP A 30 0.69 2.63 7.45
C ASP A 30 -0.08 1.36 7.07
N HIS A 31 0.02 0.96 5.80
CA HIS A 31 -0.70 -0.20 5.28
C HIS A 31 -0.01 -0.85 4.08
N LEU A 32 -0.46 -2.07 3.78
CA LEU A 32 -0.07 -2.84 2.61
C LEU A 32 -1.24 -2.93 1.64
N GLY A 33 -0.98 -2.81 0.33
CA GLY A 33 -1.97 -2.97 -0.72
C GLY A 33 -1.86 -4.31 -1.42
N TYR A 34 -2.96 -5.06 -1.43
CA TYR A 34 -3.09 -6.34 -2.10
C TYR A 34 -4.09 -6.23 -3.25
N SER A 35 -3.65 -6.59 -4.45
CA SER A 35 -4.50 -6.67 -5.64
C SER A 35 -5.05 -8.08 -5.84
N ALA A 36 -6.33 -8.21 -6.15
CA ALA A 36 -6.92 -9.46 -6.62
C ALA A 36 -6.85 -9.58 -8.14
N SER A 37 -6.79 -10.80 -8.68
CA SER A 37 -6.75 -11.07 -10.12
C SER A 37 -8.13 -11.09 -10.79
N SER A 38 -9.20 -11.27 -10.02
CA SER A 38 -10.59 -11.25 -10.49
C SER A 38 -11.54 -10.81 -9.38
N ASN A 39 -12.80 -10.58 -9.72
CA ASN A 39 -13.85 -10.22 -8.76
C ASN A 39 -14.12 -11.38 -7.79
N GLU A 40 -14.07 -12.63 -8.28
CA GLU A 40 -14.24 -13.83 -7.47
C GLU A 40 -13.07 -14.03 -6.50
N GLU A 41 -11.84 -13.74 -6.94
CA GLU A 41 -10.66 -13.81 -6.08
C GLU A 41 -10.68 -12.69 -5.03
N TYR A 42 -11.18 -11.49 -5.37
CA TYR A 42 -11.42 -10.43 -4.39
C TYR A 42 -12.35 -10.91 -3.28
N ASP A 43 -13.49 -11.52 -3.63
CA ASP A 43 -14.46 -12.02 -2.65
C ASP A 43 -13.87 -13.10 -1.75
N LYS A 44 -13.07 -14.00 -2.33
CA LYS A 44 -12.38 -15.06 -1.57
C LYS A 44 -11.34 -14.48 -0.59
N ILE A 45 -10.50 -13.55 -1.04
CA ILE A 45 -9.46 -12.94 -0.19
C ILE A 45 -10.10 -12.05 0.88
N LYS A 46 -11.20 -11.36 0.57
CA LYS A 46 -11.97 -10.62 1.56
C LYS A 46 -12.40 -11.52 2.72
N LEU A 47 -12.96 -12.70 2.42
CA LEU A 47 -13.34 -13.67 3.47
C LEU A 47 -12.12 -14.12 4.28
N GLU A 48 -10.97 -14.30 3.64
CA GLU A 48 -9.73 -14.65 4.33
C GLU A 48 -9.22 -13.53 5.23
N PHE A 49 -9.19 -12.28 4.77
CA PHE A 49 -8.76 -11.13 5.57
C PHE A 49 -9.69 -10.90 6.78
N LEU A 50 -10.99 -11.17 6.64
CA LEU A 50 -11.96 -11.14 7.75
C LEU A 50 -11.69 -12.18 8.85
N THR A 51 -10.87 -13.21 8.59
CA THR A 51 -10.44 -14.13 9.66
C THR A 51 -9.34 -13.54 10.54
N SER A 52 -8.60 -12.54 10.03
CA SER A 52 -7.44 -11.92 10.69
C SER A 52 -7.72 -10.48 11.15
N GLY A 53 -8.87 -9.92 10.78
CA GLY A 53 -9.24 -8.54 11.06
C GLY A 53 -10.73 -8.29 10.85
N LYS A 54 -11.09 -7.02 10.75
CA LYS A 54 -12.45 -6.56 10.45
C LYS A 54 -12.41 -5.62 9.24
N LEU A 55 -13.48 -5.63 8.45
CA LEU A 55 -13.65 -4.62 7.40
C LEU A 55 -13.88 -3.26 8.05
N PHE A 56 -12.96 -2.33 7.82
CA PHE A 56 -13.07 -0.94 8.29
C PHE A 56 -13.95 -0.12 7.34
N ARG A 57 -13.69 -0.22 6.04
CA ARG A 57 -14.43 0.47 4.99
C ARG A 57 -14.34 -0.32 3.69
N GLU A 58 -15.39 -0.27 2.87
CA GLU A 58 -15.34 -0.71 1.48
C GLU A 58 -16.03 0.34 0.62
N ALA A 59 -15.39 0.74 -0.47
CA ALA A 59 -15.91 1.77 -1.36
C ALA A 59 -15.62 1.43 -2.83
N MET A 60 -16.42 2.03 -3.72
CA MET A 60 -16.13 2.03 -5.15
C MET A 60 -15.17 3.19 -5.47
N VAL A 61 -13.94 2.86 -5.87
CA VAL A 61 -12.91 3.84 -6.23
C VAL A 61 -12.54 3.65 -7.70
N SER A 62 -12.84 4.65 -8.54
CA SER A 62 -12.54 4.59 -9.97
C SER A 62 -13.10 3.34 -10.68
N GLY A 63 -14.32 2.94 -10.32
CA GLY A 63 -15.04 1.83 -10.96
C GLY A 63 -14.70 0.42 -10.46
N ARG A 64 -13.98 0.27 -9.34
CA ARG A 64 -13.64 -1.02 -8.71
C ARG A 64 -13.83 -0.96 -7.19
N ARG A 65 -14.03 -2.12 -6.56
CA ARG A 65 -14.06 -2.23 -5.09
C ARG A 65 -12.66 -2.06 -4.49
N VAL A 66 -12.62 -1.31 -3.39
CA VAL A 66 -11.45 -1.17 -2.53
C VAL A 66 -11.90 -1.37 -1.09
N GLY A 67 -11.41 -2.42 -0.45
CA GLY A 67 -11.69 -2.79 0.92
C GLY A 67 -10.51 -2.50 1.83
N ILE A 68 -10.73 -1.84 2.95
CA ILE A 68 -9.72 -1.56 3.97
C ILE A 68 -10.04 -2.42 5.17
N PHE A 69 -9.06 -3.20 5.63
CA PHE A 69 -9.20 -4.13 6.74
C PHE A 69 -8.28 -3.71 7.88
N GLU A 70 -8.86 -3.52 9.06
CA GLU A 70 -8.11 -3.33 10.30
C GLU A 70 -7.78 -4.71 10.88
N ILE A 71 -6.50 -5.02 11.01
CA ILE A 71 -6.01 -6.34 11.43
C ILE A 71 -5.96 -6.38 12.97
N PHE A 72 -6.56 -7.41 13.59
CA PHE A 72 -6.68 -7.50 15.05
C PHE A 72 -5.32 -7.56 15.76
N LYS A 73 -4.34 -8.20 15.11
CA LYS A 73 -2.96 -8.27 15.57
C LYS A 73 -2.08 -7.64 14.49
N PRO A 74 -1.46 -6.48 14.74
CA PRO A 74 -0.62 -5.83 13.74
C PRO A 74 0.43 -6.77 13.14
N LEU A 75 0.58 -6.71 11.82
CA LEU A 75 1.59 -7.44 11.09
C LEU A 75 2.96 -6.85 11.48
N LYS A 76 3.77 -7.66 12.16
CA LYS A 76 5.12 -7.24 12.58
C LYS A 76 6.13 -7.53 11.46
N TYR A 77 6.88 -6.52 11.05
CA TYR A 77 8.00 -6.64 10.13
C TYR A 77 9.16 -5.75 10.58
N LYS A 78 10.30 -6.32 10.97
CA LYS A 78 11.38 -5.59 11.64
C LYS A 78 10.79 -4.75 12.81
N ASP A 79 11.00 -3.44 12.81
CA ASP A 79 10.47 -2.49 13.80
C ASP A 79 9.09 -1.91 13.42
N TYR A 80 8.55 -2.27 12.25
CA TYR A 80 7.24 -1.82 11.79
C TYR A 80 6.10 -2.69 12.35
N LEU A 81 5.01 -2.02 12.72
CA LEU A 81 3.74 -2.61 13.12
C LEU A 81 2.65 -2.10 12.20
N ILE A 82 2.17 -2.96 11.30
CA ILE A 82 1.23 -2.58 10.26
C ILE A 82 -0.15 -3.09 10.64
N SER A 83 -1.10 -2.17 10.84
CA SER A 83 -2.43 -2.51 11.37
C SER A 83 -3.51 -2.58 10.30
N ALA A 84 -3.16 -2.28 9.04
CA ALA A 84 -4.12 -2.25 7.95
C ALA A 84 -3.62 -2.94 6.68
N VAL A 85 -4.57 -3.55 5.96
CA VAL A 85 -4.36 -4.06 4.60
C VAL A 85 -5.49 -3.54 3.72
N GLU A 86 -5.12 -3.00 2.55
CA GLU A 86 -6.03 -2.64 1.47
C GLU A 86 -6.16 -3.82 0.50
N LEU A 87 -7.39 -4.18 0.12
CA LEU A 87 -7.70 -5.16 -0.91
C LEU A 87 -8.35 -4.46 -2.09
N ILE A 88 -7.83 -4.73 -3.29
CA ILE A 88 -8.19 -3.99 -4.50
C ILE A 88 -8.72 -4.97 -5.54
N GLU A 89 -9.94 -4.73 -6.00
CA GLU A 89 -10.52 -5.45 -7.13
C GLU A 89 -9.85 -4.99 -8.45
N PRO A 90 -9.62 -5.89 -9.42
CA PRO A 90 -9.15 -5.46 -10.74
C PRO A 90 -10.20 -4.60 -11.43
N LYS A 91 -9.76 -3.67 -12.30
CA LYS A 91 -10.72 -2.99 -13.19
C LYS A 91 -11.23 -3.98 -14.23
N THR A 92 -12.43 -3.75 -14.74
CA THR A 92 -12.97 -4.53 -15.86
C THR A 92 -12.01 -4.54 -17.04
N GLY A 93 -11.63 -5.74 -17.51
CA GLY A 93 -10.70 -5.93 -18.63
C GLY A 93 -9.21 -5.84 -18.25
N GLU A 94 -8.89 -5.59 -16.99
CA GLU A 94 -7.51 -5.56 -16.52
C GLU A 94 -7.02 -6.97 -16.18
N SER A 95 -5.88 -7.36 -16.76
CA SER A 95 -5.19 -8.60 -16.40
C SER A 95 -4.10 -8.28 -15.39
N ARG A 96 -4.31 -8.68 -14.13
CA ARG A 96 -3.33 -8.57 -13.05
C ARG A 96 -3.23 -9.88 -12.27
N LYS A 97 -2.05 -10.15 -11.71
CA LYS A 97 -1.86 -11.28 -10.79
C LYS A 97 -2.27 -10.86 -9.39
N SER A 98 -2.80 -11.81 -8.62
CA SER A 98 -3.05 -11.56 -7.21
C SER A 98 -1.74 -11.43 -6.44
N GLY A 99 -1.66 -10.46 -5.54
CA GLY A 99 -0.51 -10.28 -4.67
C GLY A 99 -0.44 -8.89 -4.06
N TYR A 100 0.46 -8.73 -3.10
CA TYR A 100 0.86 -7.42 -2.62
C TYR A 100 1.55 -6.64 -3.74
N GLU A 101 1.06 -5.43 -4.00
CA GLU A 101 1.55 -4.57 -5.08
C GLU A 101 2.17 -3.27 -4.57
N HIS A 102 1.83 -2.85 -3.36
CA HIS A 102 2.35 -1.60 -2.79
C HIS A 102 2.34 -1.60 -1.27
N ALA A 103 3.10 -0.67 -0.69
CA ALA A 103 2.95 -0.26 0.70
C ALA A 103 3.14 1.25 0.83
N GLU A 104 2.56 1.81 1.88
CA GLU A 104 2.46 3.26 2.04
C GLU A 104 3.01 3.69 3.40
N PHE A 105 3.89 4.70 3.39
CA PHE A 105 4.35 5.37 4.60
C PHE A 105 3.51 6.62 4.88
N THR A 106 3.31 6.94 6.15
CA THR A 106 2.81 8.26 6.56
C THR A 106 3.98 9.19 6.86
N ILE A 107 3.90 10.43 6.39
CA ILE A 107 4.85 11.50 6.67
C ILE A 107 4.11 12.71 7.27
N ASP A 108 4.79 13.46 8.13
CA ASP A 108 4.28 14.67 8.77
C ASP A 108 4.88 15.96 8.17
N PHE A 109 5.61 15.82 7.07
CA PHE A 109 6.24 16.90 6.32
C PHE A 109 5.81 16.92 4.84
N PRO A 110 5.99 18.04 4.11
CA PRO A 110 5.53 18.17 2.73
C PRO A 110 6.18 17.16 1.76
N PHE A 111 5.44 16.71 0.75
CA PHE A 111 5.98 15.82 -0.30
C PHE A 111 7.16 16.46 -1.03
N GLU A 112 7.14 17.77 -1.17
CA GLU A 112 8.19 18.57 -1.82
C GLU A 112 9.54 18.36 -1.13
N ASP A 113 9.58 18.08 0.17
CA ASP A 113 10.82 17.86 0.89
C ASP A 113 11.43 16.48 0.57
N LEU A 114 10.61 15.45 0.31
CA LEU A 114 11.09 14.18 -0.25
C LEU A 114 11.65 14.37 -1.66
N VAL A 115 10.90 15.07 -2.52
CA VAL A 115 11.30 15.32 -3.90
C VAL A 115 12.60 16.11 -3.96
N LYS A 116 12.77 17.13 -3.11
CA LYS A 116 14.02 17.91 -3.02
C LYS A 116 15.18 17.08 -2.45
N LYS A 117 14.92 16.20 -1.48
CA LYS A 117 15.95 15.33 -0.87
C LYS A 117 16.47 14.30 -1.87
N TYR A 118 15.61 13.81 -2.76
CA TYR A 118 15.96 12.81 -3.77
C TYR A 118 15.51 13.24 -5.19
N PRO A 119 16.12 14.27 -5.78
CA PRO A 119 15.61 14.92 -6.99
C PRO A 119 15.72 14.06 -8.25
N ASP A 120 16.63 13.09 -8.28
CA ASP A 120 16.90 12.24 -9.44
C ASP A 120 16.01 10.99 -9.50
N LEU A 121 15.15 10.77 -8.50
CA LEU A 121 14.26 9.61 -8.46
C LEU A 121 12.99 9.85 -9.31
N PRO A 122 12.41 8.79 -9.90
CA PRO A 122 11.26 8.90 -10.80
C PRO A 122 9.94 9.08 -10.03
N TRP A 123 9.80 10.21 -9.33
CA TRP A 123 8.61 10.55 -8.58
C TRP A 123 7.38 10.72 -9.48
N ASP A 124 6.31 10.01 -9.18
CA ASP A 124 4.97 10.26 -9.72
C ASP A 124 4.25 11.26 -8.79
N ILE A 125 4.20 12.51 -9.24
CA ILE A 125 3.57 13.62 -8.53
C ILE A 125 2.12 13.89 -8.97
N ASN A 126 1.54 13.06 -9.85
CA ASN A 126 0.24 13.36 -10.45
C ASN A 126 -0.92 13.42 -9.44
N ASN A 127 -0.72 12.87 -8.24
CA ASN A 127 -1.75 12.77 -7.22
C ASN A 127 -1.43 13.56 -5.94
N VAL A 128 -0.36 14.36 -5.90
CA VAL A 128 0.03 15.11 -4.68
C VAL A 128 -0.99 16.18 -4.28
N ASN A 129 -1.76 16.70 -5.25
CA ASN A 129 -2.75 17.76 -5.04
C ASN A 129 -4.20 17.25 -5.06
N ARG A 130 -4.43 15.92 -4.95
CA ARG A 130 -5.80 15.40 -4.90
C ARG A 130 -6.47 15.81 -3.57
N PRO A 131 -7.69 16.36 -3.59
CA PRO A 131 -8.36 16.83 -2.37
C PRO A 131 -8.59 15.74 -1.33
N ASP A 132 -9.01 14.54 -1.77
CA ASP A 132 -9.47 13.50 -0.86
C ASP A 132 -8.36 12.53 -0.44
N PHE A 133 -7.34 12.34 -1.29
CA PHE A 133 -6.26 11.37 -1.05
C PHE A 133 -4.97 11.79 -1.78
N PRO A 134 -4.31 12.84 -1.27
CA PRO A 134 -3.04 13.30 -1.83
C PRO A 134 -1.97 12.24 -1.56
N ARG A 135 -1.21 11.88 -2.59
CA ARG A 135 -0.14 10.88 -2.48
C ARG A 135 1.04 11.17 -3.39
N LEU A 136 2.23 10.89 -2.89
CA LEU A 136 3.47 10.82 -3.67
C LEU A 136 3.84 9.34 -3.89
N LYS A 137 4.36 9.00 -5.08
CA LYS A 137 4.63 7.61 -5.43
C LYS A 137 5.93 7.44 -6.22
N ILE A 138 6.56 6.27 -6.06
CA ILE A 138 7.56 5.72 -6.96
C ILE A 138 7.13 4.30 -7.38
N VAL A 139 7.35 3.94 -8.64
CA VAL A 139 7.29 2.54 -9.10
C VAL A 139 8.70 1.95 -9.01
N LEU A 140 8.85 0.87 -8.24
CA LEU A 140 10.12 0.19 -7.97
C LEU A 140 10.52 -0.72 -9.14
N GLY A 141 11.78 -1.18 -9.17
CA GLY A 141 12.32 -1.98 -10.28
C GLY A 141 11.63 -3.33 -10.48
N ASN A 142 10.99 -3.85 -9.44
CA ASN A 142 10.19 -5.08 -9.48
C ASN A 142 8.70 -4.84 -9.86
N GLY A 143 8.31 -3.59 -10.16
CA GLY A 143 6.95 -3.20 -10.52
C GLY A 143 6.01 -2.92 -9.35
N THR A 144 6.46 -3.07 -8.10
CA THR A 144 5.68 -2.69 -6.91
C THR A 144 5.78 -1.18 -6.64
N GLU A 145 4.86 -0.62 -5.87
CA GLU A 145 4.83 0.82 -5.61
C GLU A 145 5.26 1.14 -4.17
N LEU A 146 6.12 2.17 -4.04
CA LEU A 146 6.39 2.86 -2.78
C LEU A 146 5.57 4.16 -2.78
N LYS A 147 4.76 4.36 -1.74
CA LYS A 147 3.93 5.57 -1.63
C LYS A 147 4.09 6.25 -0.30
N PHE A 148 3.79 7.54 -0.30
CA PHE A 148 3.77 8.39 0.88
C PHE A 148 2.47 9.19 0.92
N ASN A 149 1.86 9.27 2.10
CA ASN A 149 0.69 10.09 2.39
C ASN A 149 0.88 10.88 3.69
N HIS A 150 -0.01 11.82 3.96
CA HIS A 150 -0.03 12.57 5.22
C HIS A 150 -1.01 12.03 6.26
N LEU A 151 -1.98 11.21 5.83
CA LEU A 151 -3.02 10.68 6.70
C LEU A 151 -2.99 9.15 6.71
N PRO A 152 -3.12 8.51 7.89
CA PRO A 152 -3.21 7.06 8.00
C PRO A 152 -4.53 6.54 7.43
N ILE A 153 -4.51 5.35 6.83
CA ILE A 153 -5.69 4.77 6.17
C ILE A 153 -6.83 4.43 7.14
N LEU A 154 -6.51 4.16 8.41
CA LEU A 154 -7.50 3.91 9.48
C LEU A 154 -7.97 5.19 10.20
N GLY A 155 -7.49 6.36 9.80
CA GLY A 155 -7.91 7.66 10.31
C GLY A 155 -8.57 8.56 9.26
N SER A 156 -8.82 8.03 8.06
CA SER A 156 -9.34 8.74 6.88
C SER A 156 -10.71 8.25 6.45
#